data_AF-A0A539EJS5-F1
#
_entry.id   AF-A0A539EJS5-F1
#
_cell.length_a   1.000
_cell.length_b   1.000
_cell.length_c   1.000
_cell.angle_alpha   90.00
_cell.angle_beta   90.00
_cell.angle_gamma   90.00
#
_symmetry.space_group_name_H-M   'P 1'
#
loop_
_entity.id
_entity.type
_entity.pdbx_description
1 polymer ?
#
loop_
_entity_poly.entity_id
_entity_poly.type
_entity_poly.pdbx_seq_one_letter_code
_entity_poly.pdbx_strand_id
1 'polypeptide(L)'
;MKYLQNGGFQHRGPMRLTLGLSLAFLTGLWLTGFGMYFQRMDLTPASVRAYYLGSEDGFSNPRSYASMLETAHAHFGMMALVLLLLTHLVLFAPLSDRRKKAMVWAAFGAAFLEETSGWLVRFVHPGFAPLKAVSFVAFQAVLGGLLLALALFLRSGAAEEHALPKRR
;
A
#
# COMPACT_ATOMS: atom_id res chain seq x y z
N MET A 1 -26.78 -14.62 3.63
CA MET A 1 -25.34 -14.74 3.29
C MET A 1 -24.99 -14.51 1.81
N LYS A 2 -25.96 -14.39 0.87
CA LYS A 2 -25.72 -14.22 -0.58
C LYS A 2 -24.94 -12.96 -1.00
N TYR A 3 -24.96 -11.91 -0.16
CA TYR A 3 -24.32 -10.63 -0.48
C TYR A 3 -22.80 -10.67 -0.38
N LEU A 4 -22.23 -11.32 0.65
CA LEU A 4 -20.76 -11.42 0.87
C LEU A 4 -20.00 -12.15 -0.26
N GLN A 5 -20.69 -12.95 -1.07
CA GLN A 5 -20.07 -13.74 -2.14
C GLN A 5 -20.21 -13.11 -3.53
N ASN A 6 -21.30 -12.38 -3.81
CA ASN A 6 -21.68 -12.05 -5.18
C ASN A 6 -21.31 -10.64 -5.66
N GLY A 7 -20.65 -9.81 -4.83
CA GLY A 7 -20.12 -8.50 -5.26
C GLY A 7 -21.17 -7.62 -5.97
N GLY A 8 -22.01 -6.93 -5.20
CA GLY A 8 -23.06 -6.05 -5.75
C GLY A 8 -23.39 -4.87 -4.84
N PHE A 9 -22.41 -4.42 -4.06
CA PHE A 9 -22.64 -3.48 -2.97
C PHE A 9 -22.46 -2.02 -3.37
N GLN A 10 -21.88 -1.78 -4.53
CA GLN A 10 -21.56 -0.45 -5.03
C GLN A 10 -22.79 0.43 -5.31
N HIS A 11 -24.02 -0.11 -5.18
CA HIS A 11 -25.28 0.62 -5.32
C HIS A 11 -25.89 1.08 -3.99
N ARG A 12 -25.35 0.63 -2.85
CA ARG A 12 -25.91 1.00 -1.53
C ARG A 12 -25.20 2.23 -0.99
N GLY A 13 -25.94 3.34 -0.86
CA GLY A 13 -25.44 4.63 -0.36
C GLY A 13 -24.51 4.53 0.87
N PRO A 14 -24.89 3.83 1.95
CA PRO A 14 -24.04 3.72 3.14
C PRO A 14 -22.69 3.03 2.89
N MET A 15 -22.65 2.00 2.04
CA MET A 15 -21.40 1.29 1.74
C MET A 15 -20.50 2.09 0.80
N ARG A 16 -21.08 2.82 -0.15
CA ARG A 16 -20.33 3.77 -0.97
C ARG A 16 -19.69 4.86 -0.13
N LEU A 17 -20.42 5.36 0.88
CA LEU A 17 -19.91 6.37 1.80
C LEU A 17 -18.72 5.84 2.60
N THR A 18 -18.84 4.67 3.23
CA THR A 18 -17.73 4.09 4.03
C THR A 18 -16.51 3.81 3.17
N LEU A 19 -16.69 3.15 2.01
CA LEU A 19 -15.58 2.86 1.10
C LEU A 19 -14.96 4.13 0.50
N GLY A 20 -15.76 5.16 0.20
CA GLY A 20 -15.28 6.45 -0.29
C GLY A 20 -14.46 7.21 0.75
N LEU A 21 -14.92 7.24 2.01
CA LEU A 21 -14.16 7.81 3.11
C LEU A 21 -12.87 7.01 3.37
N SER A 22 -12.94 5.68 3.38
CA SER A 22 -11.75 4.83 3.48
C SER A 22 -10.76 5.11 2.35
N LEU A 23 -11.23 5.26 1.11
CA LEU A 23 -10.37 5.62 -0.03
C LEU A 23 -9.66 6.96 0.20
N ALA A 24 -10.35 7.97 0.72
CA ALA A 24 -9.74 9.27 1.03
C ALA A 24 -8.62 9.14 2.08
N PHE A 25 -8.89 8.43 3.19
CA PHE A 25 -7.89 8.21 4.24
C PHE A 25 -6.69 7.37 3.76
N LEU A 26 -6.94 6.31 2.99
CA LEU A 26 -5.89 5.47 2.45
C LEU A 26 -5.07 6.19 1.37
N THR A 27 -5.68 7.08 0.59
CA THR A 27 -4.95 7.94 -0.34
C THR A 27 -4.08 8.94 0.42
N GLY A 28 -4.59 9.52 1.50
CA GLY A 28 -3.80 10.35 2.40
C GLY A 28 -2.61 9.60 3.01
N LEU A 29 -2.82 8.38 3.50
CA LEU A 29 -1.76 7.49 3.98
C LEU A 29 -0.71 7.21 2.90
N TRP A 30 -1.16 6.93 1.67
CA TRP A 30 -0.28 6.65 0.53
C TRP A 30 0.57 7.87 0.15
N LEU A 31 -0.05 9.05 0.00
CA LEU A 31 0.64 10.30 -0.33
C LEU A 31 1.62 10.73 0.75
N THR A 32 1.22 10.66 2.02
CA THR A 32 2.09 11.03 3.14
C THR A 32 3.22 10.03 3.30
N GLY A 33 2.97 8.72 3.14
CA GLY A 33 4.02 7.70 3.14
C GLY A 33 5.04 7.91 2.01
N PHE A 34 4.56 8.25 0.81
CA PHE A 34 5.42 8.61 -0.33
C PHE A 34 6.27 9.85 -0.02
N GLY A 35 5.64 10.92 0.48
CA GLY A 35 6.35 12.15 0.86
C GLY A 35 7.38 11.93 1.96
N MET A 36 7.05 11.16 2.99
CA MET A 36 7.97 10.84 4.10
C MET A 36 9.22 10.09 3.63
N TYR A 37 9.11 9.28 2.57
CA TYR A 37 10.29 8.63 1.98
C TYR A 37 11.23 9.70 1.40
N PHE A 38 10.73 10.57 0.53
CA PHE A 38 11.55 11.61 -0.12
C PHE A 38 12.05 12.72 0.82
N GLN A 39 11.42 12.89 1.98
CA GLN A 39 11.94 13.77 3.03
C GLN A 39 13.17 13.19 3.75
N ARG A 40 13.40 11.88 3.66
CA ARG A 40 14.45 11.17 4.40
C ARG A 40 15.51 10.57 3.48
N MET A 41 15.12 10.16 2.29
CA MET A 41 15.92 9.42 1.33
C MET A 41 15.50 9.75 -0.10
N ASP A 42 16.42 9.59 -1.04
CA ASP A 42 16.12 9.53 -2.46
C ASP A 42 16.18 8.10 -2.97
N LEU A 43 15.86 7.89 -4.25
CA LEU A 43 15.94 6.58 -4.90
C LEU A 43 17.39 6.09 -5.14
N THR A 44 18.40 6.85 -4.71
CA THR A 44 19.80 6.48 -4.89
C THR A 44 20.26 5.50 -3.79
N PRO A 45 21.04 4.47 -4.13
CA PRO A 45 21.58 3.55 -3.12
C PRO A 45 22.46 4.25 -2.07
N ALA A 46 23.12 5.35 -2.43
CA ALA A 46 23.94 6.13 -1.50
C ALA A 46 23.08 6.79 -0.41
N SER A 47 21.96 7.42 -0.79
CA SER A 47 21.03 8.03 0.16
C SER A 47 20.43 7.01 1.12
N VAL A 48 20.03 5.84 0.60
CA VAL A 48 19.54 4.72 1.42
C VAL A 48 20.61 4.25 2.42
N ARG A 49 21.87 4.09 1.99
CA ARG A 49 22.96 3.70 2.91
C ARG A 49 23.16 4.75 4.00
N ALA A 50 23.23 6.03 3.64
CA ALA A 50 23.39 7.12 4.59
C ALA A 50 22.25 7.15 5.62
N TYR A 51 21.01 6.91 5.19
CA TYR A 51 19.86 6.89 6.10
C TYR A 51 19.88 5.73 7.10
N TYR A 52 20.26 4.52 6.67
CA TYR A 52 20.25 3.34 7.55
C TYR A 52 21.54 3.20 8.36
N LEU A 53 22.70 3.43 7.75
CA LEU A 53 24.02 3.23 8.35
C LEU A 53 24.58 4.50 9.00
N GLY A 54 23.92 5.64 8.83
CA GLY A 54 24.46 6.94 9.25
C GLY A 54 25.41 7.52 8.20
N SER A 55 25.76 8.78 8.40
CA SER A 55 26.69 9.51 7.54
C SER A 55 27.41 10.59 8.33
N GLU A 56 28.70 10.74 8.09
CA GLU A 56 29.48 11.83 8.66
C GLU A 56 29.06 13.17 8.06
N ASP A 57 28.89 13.23 6.73
CA ASP A 57 28.44 14.43 6.01
C ASP A 57 27.08 14.96 6.51
N GLY A 58 26.17 14.05 6.87
CA GLY A 58 24.85 14.38 7.41
C GLY A 58 24.80 14.44 8.94
N PHE A 59 25.95 14.31 9.62
CA PHE A 59 26.08 14.24 11.08
C PHE A 59 25.05 13.30 11.72
N SER A 60 24.83 12.14 11.10
CA SER A 60 23.75 11.22 11.44
C SER A 60 24.29 9.87 11.92
N ASN A 61 23.72 9.38 13.02
CA ASN A 61 24.04 8.07 13.54
C ASN A 61 23.26 6.97 12.79
N PRO A 62 23.82 5.74 12.72
CA PRO A 62 23.08 4.59 12.22
C PRO A 62 21.77 4.38 12.96
N ARG A 63 20.74 3.90 12.26
CA ARG A 63 19.43 3.58 12.87
C ARG A 63 19.63 2.50 13.94
N SER A 64 18.99 2.70 15.09
CA SER A 64 19.02 1.74 16.20
C SER A 64 18.07 0.57 15.94
N TYR A 65 18.41 -0.60 16.49
CA TYR A 65 17.56 -1.80 16.41
C TYR A 65 16.16 -1.55 16.98
N ALA A 66 16.07 -0.90 18.15
CA ALA A 66 14.80 -0.59 18.79
C ALA A 66 13.88 0.26 17.90
N SER A 67 14.41 1.34 17.30
CA SER A 67 13.60 2.20 16.43
C SER A 67 13.14 1.49 15.16
N MET A 68 13.97 0.59 14.61
CA MET A 68 13.58 -0.23 13.46
C MET A 68 12.53 -1.26 13.84
N LEU A 69 12.64 -1.89 15.01
CA LEU A 69 11.67 -2.86 15.51
C LEU A 69 10.30 -2.22 15.76
N GLU A 70 10.26 -1.04 16.37
CA GLU A 70 9.03 -0.27 16.59
C GLU A 70 8.34 0.06 15.27
N THR A 71 9.11 0.52 14.28
CA THR A 71 8.61 0.83 12.94
C THR A 71 8.03 -0.43 12.28
N ALA A 72 8.79 -1.53 12.31
CA ALA A 72 8.37 -2.79 11.72
C ALA A 72 7.10 -3.34 12.37
N HIS A 73 7.01 -3.32 13.70
CA HIS A 73 5.83 -3.77 14.43
C HIS A 73 4.57 -2.99 14.02
N ALA A 74 4.66 -1.66 13.98
CA ALA A 74 3.57 -0.80 13.56
C ALA A 74 3.18 -1.03 12.08
N HIS A 75 4.17 -1.11 11.19
CA HIS A 75 3.95 -1.32 9.76
C HIS A 75 3.37 -2.69 9.45
N PHE A 76 3.86 -3.77 10.05
CA PHE A 76 3.30 -5.10 9.82
C PHE A 76 1.82 -5.18 10.23
N GLY A 77 1.46 -4.61 11.39
CA GLY A 77 0.07 -4.56 11.84
C GLY A 77 -0.81 -3.74 10.91
N MET A 78 -0.39 -2.50 10.58
CA MET A 78 -1.17 -1.62 9.71
C MET A 78 -1.30 -2.17 8.28
N MET A 79 -0.20 -2.64 7.69
CA MET A 79 -0.20 -3.16 6.33
C MET A 79 -1.02 -4.45 6.20
N ALA A 80 -1.05 -5.32 7.21
CA ALA A 80 -1.92 -6.49 7.19
C ALA A 80 -3.39 -6.10 6.98
N LEU A 81 -3.86 -5.06 7.67
CA LEU A 81 -5.25 -4.58 7.56
C LEU A 81 -5.51 -3.84 6.23
N VAL A 82 -4.61 -2.92 5.84
CA VAL A 82 -4.75 -2.14 4.60
C VAL A 82 -4.75 -3.06 3.37
N LEU A 83 -3.79 -3.99 3.31
CA LEU A 83 -3.68 -4.91 2.19
C LEU A 83 -4.81 -5.92 2.17
N LEU A 84 -5.24 -6.43 3.32
CA LEU A 84 -6.43 -7.28 3.39
C LEU A 84 -7.64 -6.56 2.82
N LEU A 85 -7.93 -5.33 3.28
CA LEU A 85 -9.06 -4.54 2.79
C LEU A 85 -9.02 -4.35 1.28
N LEU A 86 -7.90 -3.82 0.75
CA LEU A 86 -7.79 -3.48 -0.66
C LEU A 86 -7.80 -4.72 -1.56
N THR A 87 -7.04 -5.75 -1.20
CA THR A 87 -6.96 -6.98 -2.02
C THR A 87 -8.26 -7.80 -1.94
N HIS A 88 -8.94 -7.79 -0.79
CA HIS A 88 -10.25 -8.44 -0.65
C HIS A 88 -11.29 -7.79 -1.57
N LEU A 89 -11.28 -6.46 -1.69
CA LEU A 89 -12.16 -5.75 -2.63
C LEU A 89 -11.85 -6.11 -4.09
N VAL A 90 -10.58 -6.31 -4.44
CA VAL A 90 -10.17 -6.77 -5.79
C VAL A 90 -10.74 -8.14 -6.14
N LEU A 91 -11.03 -9.00 -5.16
CA LEU A 91 -11.66 -10.31 -5.43
C LEU A 91 -13.04 -10.19 -6.07
N PHE A 92 -13.75 -9.08 -5.81
CA PHE A 92 -15.05 -8.78 -6.41
C PHE A 92 -14.95 -8.02 -7.74
N ALA A 93 -13.76 -7.59 -8.15
CA ALA A 93 -13.57 -6.94 -9.44
C ALA A 93 -13.78 -7.95 -10.60
N PRO A 94 -14.26 -7.49 -11.77
CA PRO A 94 -14.42 -8.32 -12.98
C PRO A 94 -13.07 -8.61 -13.65
N LEU A 95 -12.12 -9.15 -12.88
CA LEU A 95 -10.79 -9.57 -13.30
C LEU A 95 -10.72 -11.09 -13.33
N SER A 96 -9.89 -11.65 -14.22
CA SER A 96 -9.58 -13.08 -14.19
C SER A 96 -8.94 -13.48 -12.86
N ASP A 97 -9.20 -14.70 -12.38
CA ASP A 97 -8.62 -15.22 -11.13
C ASP A 97 -7.09 -15.19 -11.10
N ARG A 98 -6.43 -15.37 -12.25
CA ARG A 98 -4.96 -15.25 -12.35
C ARG A 98 -4.48 -13.85 -11.98
N ARG A 99 -5.15 -12.81 -12.50
CA ARG A 99 -4.83 -11.40 -12.19
C ARG A 99 -5.10 -11.07 -10.72
N LYS A 100 -6.23 -11.54 -10.18
CA LYS A 100 -6.55 -11.38 -8.74
C LYS A 100 -5.45 -11.97 -7.86
N LYS A 101 -5.06 -13.22 -8.10
CA LYS A 101 -3.96 -13.88 -7.38
C LYS A 101 -2.63 -13.13 -7.53
N ALA A 102 -2.30 -12.69 -8.74
CA ALA A 102 -1.08 -11.92 -8.99
C ALA A 102 -1.05 -10.61 -8.21
N MET A 103 -2.17 -9.87 -8.15
CA MET A 103 -2.27 -8.63 -7.37
C MET A 103 -2.14 -8.86 -5.87
N VAL A 104 -2.74 -9.94 -5.34
CA VAL A 104 -2.59 -10.32 -3.92
C VAL A 104 -1.13 -10.62 -3.61
N TRP A 105 -0.48 -11.49 -4.39
CA TRP A 105 0.93 -11.83 -4.18
C TRP A 105 1.85 -10.63 -4.34
N ALA A 106 1.60 -9.77 -5.33
CA ALA A 106 2.38 -8.55 -5.54
C ALA A 106 2.24 -7.59 -4.36
N ALA A 107 1.04 -7.42 -3.81
CA ALA A 107 0.78 -6.50 -2.70
C ALA A 107 1.49 -6.94 -1.41
N PHE A 108 1.30 -8.19 -1.01
CA PHE A 108 1.95 -8.73 0.19
C PHE A 108 3.46 -8.87 0.01
N GLY A 109 3.91 -9.33 -1.16
CA GLY A 109 5.33 -9.47 -1.48
C GLY A 109 6.07 -8.13 -1.48
N ALA A 110 5.51 -7.11 -2.13
CA ALA A 110 6.12 -5.78 -2.17
C ALA A 110 6.16 -5.13 -0.79
N ALA A 111 5.10 -5.24 0.01
CA ALA A 111 5.07 -4.70 1.37
C ALA A 111 6.10 -5.38 2.28
N PHE A 112 6.21 -6.71 2.19
CA PHE A 112 7.18 -7.47 2.97
C PHE A 112 8.62 -7.10 2.58
N LEU A 113 8.93 -7.03 1.28
CA LEU A 113 10.24 -6.60 0.80
C LEU A 113 10.55 -5.16 1.20
N GLU A 114 9.55 -4.28 1.18
CA GLU A 114 9.74 -2.88 1.54
C GLU A 114 10.10 -2.70 3.02
N GLU A 115 9.47 -3.47 3.91
CA GLU A 115 9.81 -3.43 5.33
C GLU A 115 11.15 -4.11 5.61
N THR A 116 11.39 -5.29 5.04
CA THR A 116 12.59 -6.11 5.34
C THR A 116 13.86 -5.60 4.68
N SER A 117 13.78 -4.92 3.54
CA SER A 117 14.97 -4.41 2.84
C SER A 117 15.78 -3.42 3.68
N GLY A 118 15.14 -2.60 4.51
CA GLY A 118 15.85 -1.70 5.44
C GLY A 118 16.67 -2.47 6.48
N TRP A 119 16.16 -3.60 6.97
CA TRP A 119 16.88 -4.49 7.89
C TRP A 119 18.09 -5.13 7.22
N LEU A 120 17.96 -5.55 5.95
CA LEU A 120 19.07 -6.11 5.19
C LEU A 120 20.19 -5.07 5.00
N VAL A 121 19.86 -3.82 4.68
CA VAL A 121 20.86 -2.75 4.56
C VAL A 121 21.60 -2.54 5.89
N ARG A 122 20.86 -2.51 7.01
CA ARG A 122 21.41 -2.16 8.32
C ARG A 122 22.22 -3.29 8.99
N PHE A 123 21.75 -4.53 8.88
CA PHE A 123 22.25 -5.65 9.69
C PHE A 123 22.88 -6.79 8.87
N VAL A 124 22.72 -6.79 7.55
CA VAL A 124 23.31 -7.83 6.68
C VAL A 124 24.43 -7.25 5.83
N HIS A 125 24.11 -6.35 4.89
CA HIS A 125 25.11 -5.75 4.01
C HIS A 125 24.63 -4.45 3.33
N PRO A 126 25.46 -3.39 3.21
CA PRO A 126 25.12 -2.15 2.50
C PRO A 126 24.73 -2.35 1.03
N GLY A 127 25.16 -3.45 0.42
CA GLY A 127 24.83 -3.81 -0.97
C GLY A 127 23.34 -4.05 -1.23
N PHE A 128 22.51 -4.21 -0.19
CA PHE A 128 21.05 -4.31 -0.33
C PHE A 128 20.35 -2.95 -0.53
N ALA A 129 21.08 -1.83 -0.53
CA ALA A 129 20.48 -0.50 -0.69
C ALA A 129 19.62 -0.34 -1.97
N PRO A 130 20.00 -0.87 -3.15
CA PRO A 130 19.13 -0.83 -4.33
C PRO A 130 17.81 -1.60 -4.12
N LEU A 131 17.84 -2.71 -3.38
CA LEU A 131 16.64 -3.49 -3.09
C LEU A 131 15.61 -2.64 -2.33
N LYS A 132 16.04 -1.81 -1.38
CA LYS A 132 15.15 -0.89 -0.66
C LYS A 132 14.46 0.11 -1.59
N ALA A 133 15.21 0.76 -2.48
CA ALA A 133 14.61 1.72 -3.43
C ALA A 133 13.64 1.03 -4.40
N VAL A 134 14.00 -0.14 -4.93
CA VAL A 134 13.13 -0.92 -5.82
C VAL A 134 11.87 -1.41 -5.10
N SER A 135 12.02 -1.86 -3.85
CA SER A 135 10.89 -2.36 -3.04
C SER A 135 9.92 -1.23 -2.70
N PHE A 136 10.43 -0.04 -2.40
CA PHE A 136 9.62 1.16 -2.20
C PHE A 136 8.80 1.47 -3.46
N VAL A 137 9.44 1.59 -4.62
CA VAL A 137 8.74 1.89 -5.88
C VAL A 137 7.72 0.82 -6.22
N ALA A 138 8.07 -0.46 -6.07
CA ALA A 138 7.15 -1.58 -6.31
C ALA A 138 5.94 -1.52 -5.37
N PHE A 139 6.17 -1.27 -4.08
CA PHE A 139 5.11 -1.16 -3.09
C PHE A 139 4.18 0.04 -3.37
N GLN A 140 4.76 1.20 -3.68
CA GLN A 140 3.99 2.40 -4.04
C GLN A 140 3.16 2.20 -5.30
N ALA A 141 3.71 1.54 -6.32
CA ALA A 141 2.99 1.25 -7.56
C ALA A 141 1.83 0.27 -7.33
N VAL A 142 2.05 -0.79 -6.56
CA VAL A 142 1.00 -1.77 -6.25
C VAL A 142 -0.10 -1.15 -5.39
N LEU A 143 0.26 -0.41 -4.35
CA LEU A 143 -0.70 0.23 -3.46
C LEU A 143 -1.50 1.30 -4.21
N GLY A 144 -0.85 2.15 -5.00
CA GLY A 144 -1.52 3.13 -5.87
C GLY A 144 -2.45 2.47 -6.89
N GLY A 145 -2.03 1.36 -7.50
CA GLY A 145 -2.88 0.58 -8.40
C GLY A 145 -4.13 0.00 -7.73
N LEU A 146 -4.01 -0.48 -6.49
CA LEU A 146 -5.14 -0.97 -5.69
C LEU A 146 -6.11 0.16 -5.32
N LEU A 147 -5.59 1.34 -4.94
CA LEU A 147 -6.41 2.52 -4.67
C LEU A 147 -7.15 3.00 -5.93
N LEU A 148 -6.47 3.00 -7.07
CA LEU A 148 -7.09 3.31 -8.36
C LEU A 148 -8.20 2.30 -8.70
N ALA A 149 -7.95 1.01 -8.49
CA ALA A 149 -8.95 -0.03 -8.72
C ALA A 149 -10.20 0.19 -7.84
N LEU A 150 -10.01 0.55 -6.57
CA LEU A 150 -11.11 0.90 -5.67
C LEU A 150 -11.86 2.16 -6.15
N ALA A 151 -11.15 3.20 -6.57
CA ALA A 151 -11.76 4.43 -7.10
C ALA A 151 -12.62 4.15 -8.35
N LEU A 152 -12.10 3.33 -9.28
CA LEU A 152 -12.83 2.92 -10.47
C LEU A 152 -14.05 2.07 -10.14
N PHE A 153 -13.92 1.15 -9.17
CA PHE A 153 -15.04 0.34 -8.67
C PHE A 153 -16.17 1.19 -8.05
N LEU A 154 -15.82 2.21 -7.28
CA LEU A 154 -16.82 3.13 -6.72
C LEU A 154 -17.47 4.01 -7.80
N ARG A 155 -16.72 4.37 -8.85
CA ARG A 155 -17.26 5.13 -9.99
C ARG A 155 -18.23 4.31 -10.83
N SER A 156 -17.97 3.02 -11.06
CA SER A 156 -18.87 2.17 -11.84
C SER A 156 -20.22 1.99 -11.14
N GLY A 157 -20.24 1.78 -9.83
CA GLY A 157 -21.50 1.67 -9.07
C GLY A 157 -22.33 2.96 -9.06
N ALA A 158 -21.67 4.12 -9.07
CA ALA A 158 -22.33 5.43 -9.15
C ALA A 158 -23.11 5.61 -10.46
N ALA A 159 -22.50 5.20 -11.58
CA ALA A 159 -23.10 5.31 -12.91
C ALA A 159 -24.34 4.42 -13.04
N GLU A 160 -24.30 3.20 -12.48
CA GLU A 160 -25.44 2.27 -12.49
C GLU A 160 -26.59 2.74 -11.57
N GLU A 161 -26.30 3.39 -10.43
CA GLU A 161 -27.34 3.96 -9.55
C GLU A 161 -28.12 5.09 -10.22
N HIS A 162 -27.46 5.94 -11.01
CA HIS A 162 -28.12 7.01 -11.78
C HIS A 162 -28.93 6.49 -12.98
N ALA A 163 -28.61 5.30 -13.50
CA ALA A 163 -29.33 4.68 -14.61
C ALA A 163 -30.62 3.97 -14.18
N LEU A 164 -30.79 3.66 -12.88
CA LEU A 164 -32.00 3.02 -12.37
C LEU A 164 -33.16 4.02 -12.25
N PRO A 165 -34.38 3.69 -12.73
CA PRO A 165 -35.54 4.55 -12.55
C PRO A 165 -35.80 4.70 -11.05
N LYS A 166 -35.87 5.96 -10.57
CA LYS A 166 -36.21 6.28 -9.18
C LYS A 166 -37.56 5.62 -8.85
N ARG A 167 -37.53 4.51 -8.11
CA ARG A 167 -38.76 3.93 -7.56
C ARG A 167 -39.31 4.94 -6.54
N ARG A 168 -40.44 5.55 -6.91
CA ARG A 168 -41.28 6.36 -6.01
C ARG A 168 -41.84 5.50 -4.89
#